data_AF-A0A3C0VWI8-F1
#
_entry.id   AF-A0A3C0VWI8-F1
#
_cell.length_a   1.000
_cell.length_b   1.000
_cell.length_c   1.000
_cell.angle_alpha   90.00
_cell.angle_beta   90.00
_cell.angle_gamma   90.00
#
_symmetry.space_group_name_H-M   'P 1'
#
loop_
_entity.id
_entity.type
_entity.pdbx_description
1 polymer ?
#
loop_
_entity_poly.entity_id
_entity_poly.type
_entity_poly.pdbx_seq_one_letter_code
_entity_poly.pdbx_strand_id
1 'polypeptide(L)'
;MTIRSYTDAVRNQILASIKRICLGTAQAAGLAKRVTDTFVAWLGKGALIKRQPTMGGEDFGMYGCTKYKVPTFMLALGTVPTDLIRRFRATGKPLPIVHSSTYAPDIEPTLRTGVTAAALELLKK
;
A
#
# COMPACT_ATOMS: atom_id res chain seq x y z
N MET A 1 -18.42 18.08 -9.12
CA MET A 1 -18.65 16.64 -9.42
C MET A 1 -20.15 16.41 -9.42
N THR A 2 -20.69 15.79 -10.46
CA THR A 2 -22.13 15.50 -10.58
C THR A 2 -22.37 14.02 -10.35
N ILE A 3 -23.24 13.65 -9.41
CA ILE A 3 -23.57 12.24 -9.11
C ILE A 3 -24.92 11.91 -9.76
N ARG A 4 -24.96 10.83 -10.54
CA ARG A 4 -26.19 10.28 -11.12
C ARG A 4 -26.47 8.92 -10.50
N SER A 5 -27.73 8.64 -10.18
CA SER A 5 -28.19 7.38 -9.59
C SER A 5 -29.63 7.10 -10.01
N TYR A 6 -29.98 5.83 -10.16
CA TYR A 6 -31.33 5.41 -10.54
C TYR A 6 -32.31 5.40 -9.36
N THR A 7 -31.81 5.29 -8.13
CA THR A 7 -32.61 5.30 -6.90
C THR A 7 -31.93 6.12 -5.81
N ASP A 8 -32.69 6.52 -4.79
CA ASP A 8 -32.16 7.21 -3.61
C ASP A 8 -31.26 6.33 -2.76
N ALA A 9 -31.57 5.02 -2.66
CA ALA A 9 -30.72 4.07 -1.94
C ALA A 9 -29.29 4.03 -2.54
N VAL A 10 -29.19 3.92 -3.87
CA VAL A 10 -27.90 3.94 -4.57
C VAL A 10 -27.22 5.31 -4.42
N ARG A 11 -27.98 6.41 -4.48
CA ARG A 11 -27.44 7.76 -4.25
C ARG A 11 -26.77 7.86 -2.88
N ASN A 12 -27.48 7.42 -1.85
CA ASN A 12 -27.04 7.51 -0.46
C ASN A 12 -25.81 6.64 -0.22
N GLN A 13 -25.74 5.46 -0.82
CA GLN A 13 -24.55 4.60 -0.77
C GLN A 13 -23.33 5.24 -1.44
N ILE A 14 -23.50 5.87 -2.61
CA ILE A 14 -22.43 6.59 -3.31
C ILE A 14 -21.94 7.77 -2.47
N LEU A 15 -22.86 8.60 -1.96
CA LEU A 15 -22.53 9.76 -1.12
C LEU A 15 -21.80 9.35 0.17
N ALA A 16 -22.27 8.29 0.84
CA ALA A 16 -21.61 7.74 2.02
C ALA A 16 -20.18 7.26 1.68
N SER A 17 -19.99 6.62 0.53
CA SER A 17 -18.69 6.16 0.06
C SER A 17 -17.73 7.31 -0.25
N ILE A 18 -18.21 8.37 -0.92
CA ILE A 18 -17.41 9.58 -1.19
C ILE A 18 -16.98 10.24 0.11
N LYS A 19 -17.92 10.46 1.05
CA LYS A 19 -17.62 11.03 2.36
C LYS A 19 -16.56 10.22 3.10
N ARG A 20 -16.69 8.89 3.09
CA ARG A 20 -15.72 7.96 3.68
C ARG A 20 -14.33 8.10 3.06
N ILE A 21 -14.23 8.14 1.73
CA ILE A 21 -12.95 8.27 1.01
C ILE A 21 -12.28 9.61 1.33
N CYS A 22 -13.05 10.71 1.30
CA CYS A 22 -12.54 12.05 1.62
C CYS A 22 -12.01 12.10 3.06
N LEU A 23 -12.76 11.58 4.04
CA LEU A 23 -12.34 11.56 5.44
C LEU A 23 -11.07 10.71 5.63
N GLY A 24 -11.02 9.51 5.06
CA GLY A 24 -9.84 8.64 5.16
C GLY A 24 -8.59 9.29 4.53
N THR A 25 -8.76 9.96 3.39
CA THR A 25 -7.67 10.66 2.70
C THR A 25 -7.18 11.87 3.52
N ALA A 26 -8.10 12.64 4.10
CA ALA A 26 -7.76 13.77 4.98
C ALA A 26 -7.05 13.29 6.26
N GLN A 27 -7.49 12.17 6.85
CA GLN A 27 -6.88 11.59 8.05
C GLN A 27 -5.47 11.05 7.79
N ALA A 28 -5.27 10.43 6.63
CA ALA A 28 -3.95 9.97 6.20
C ALA A 28 -3.06 11.09 5.64
N ALA A 29 -3.55 12.33 5.56
CA ALA A 29 -2.79 13.45 5.03
C ALA A 29 -1.49 13.63 5.84
N GLY A 30 -0.37 13.80 5.13
CA GLY A 30 0.96 13.92 5.73
C GLY A 30 1.60 12.61 6.18
N LEU A 31 0.82 11.58 6.57
CA LEU A 31 1.36 10.27 6.99
C LEU A 31 2.18 9.62 5.88
N ALA A 32 1.62 9.56 4.66
CA ALA A 32 2.30 8.96 3.52
C ALA A 32 3.66 9.64 3.25
N LYS A 33 3.69 10.98 3.27
CA LYS A 33 4.93 11.73 3.05
C LYS A 33 5.96 11.44 4.15
N ARG A 34 5.54 11.49 5.42
CA ARG A 34 6.40 11.20 6.58
C ARG A 34 7.06 9.82 6.48
N VAL A 35 6.26 8.79 6.22
CA VAL A 35 6.76 7.41 6.09
C VAL A 35 7.69 7.28 4.88
N THR A 36 7.33 7.87 3.73
CA THR A 36 8.20 7.81 2.55
C THR A 36 9.52 8.54 2.76
N ASP A 37 9.52 9.69 3.46
CA ASP A 37 10.75 10.42 3.77
C ASP A 37 11.65 9.60 4.71
N THR A 38 11.07 8.92 5.70
CA THR A 38 11.78 7.94 6.55
C THR A 38 12.46 6.86 5.71
N PHE A 39 11.74 6.25 4.78
CA PHE A 39 12.28 5.17 3.96
C PHE A 39 13.30 5.66 2.93
N VAL A 40 13.15 6.86 2.34
CA VAL A 40 14.16 7.44 1.46
C VAL A 40 15.45 7.73 2.22
N ALA A 41 15.37 8.23 3.46
CA ALA A 41 16.54 8.48 4.28
C ALA A 41 17.30 7.19 4.62
N TRP A 42 16.59 6.06 4.79
CA TRP A 42 17.17 4.77 5.14
C TRP A 42 17.65 3.96 3.92
N LEU A 43 16.81 3.78 2.90
CA LEU A 43 17.10 2.95 1.72
C LEU A 43 17.79 3.71 0.59
N GLY A 44 17.80 5.04 0.64
CA GLY A 44 18.31 5.90 -0.42
C GLY A 44 17.26 6.26 -1.47
N LYS A 45 17.62 7.23 -2.32
CA LYS A 45 16.77 7.69 -3.43
C LYS A 45 16.63 6.58 -4.48
N GLY A 46 15.42 6.37 -4.97
CA GLY A 46 15.11 5.36 -6.01
C GLY A 46 14.69 3.99 -5.48
N ALA A 47 14.76 3.75 -4.18
CA ALA A 47 14.30 2.50 -3.56
C ALA A 47 12.76 2.40 -3.46
N LEU A 48 12.05 3.53 -3.53
CA LEU A 48 10.59 3.58 -3.43
C LEU A 48 9.95 3.75 -4.81
N ILE A 49 8.89 2.99 -5.04
CA ILE A 49 8.05 3.08 -6.24
C ILE A 49 6.65 3.48 -5.81
N LYS A 50 6.11 4.55 -6.39
CA LYS A 50 4.70 4.92 -6.18
C LYS A 50 3.81 3.86 -6.83
N ARG A 51 3.13 3.08 -6.01
CA ARG A 51 2.17 2.07 -6.47
C ARG A 51 0.89 2.74 -6.96
N GLN A 52 0.38 2.28 -8.09
CA GLN A 52 -0.94 2.70 -8.57
C GLN A 52 -2.05 2.06 -7.72
N PRO A 53 -3.19 2.73 -7.51
CA PRO A 53 -4.34 2.12 -6.84
C PRO A 53 -4.76 0.84 -7.56
N THR A 54 -5.09 -0.20 -6.78
CA THR A 54 -5.57 -1.50 -7.28
C THR A 54 -6.93 -1.83 -6.69
N MET A 55 -7.74 -2.62 -7.39
CA MET A 55 -9.05 -3.08 -6.95
C MET A 55 -9.02 -4.22 -5.91
N GLY A 56 -7.84 -4.59 -5.39
CA GLY A 56 -7.71 -5.64 -4.38
C GLY A 56 -8.44 -5.29 -3.08
N GLY A 57 -9.15 -6.25 -2.50
CA GLY A 57 -9.73 -6.13 -1.17
C GLY A 57 -8.68 -6.40 -0.10
N GLU A 58 -8.59 -5.52 0.90
CA GLU A 58 -7.64 -5.59 2.01
C GLU A 58 -8.32 -5.17 3.30
N ASP A 59 -8.22 -5.98 4.35
CA ASP A 59 -8.86 -5.72 5.64
C ASP A 59 -8.16 -4.62 6.45
N PHE A 60 -6.87 -4.35 6.20
CA PHE A 60 -6.11 -3.27 6.84
C PHE A 60 -6.77 -1.89 6.68
N GLY A 61 -7.50 -1.67 5.58
CA GLY A 61 -8.28 -0.44 5.37
C GLY A 61 -9.37 -0.22 6.42
N MET A 62 -9.80 -1.27 7.12
CA MET A 62 -10.83 -1.19 8.16
C MET A 62 -10.36 -0.53 9.44
N TYR A 63 -9.05 -0.50 9.73
CA TYR A 63 -8.51 0.16 10.92
C TYR A 63 -8.82 1.68 10.93
N GLY A 64 -8.80 2.33 9.75
CA GLY A 64 -9.20 3.73 9.60
C GLY A 64 -10.72 3.97 9.75
N CYS A 65 -11.53 2.92 9.66
CA CYS A 65 -12.99 3.01 9.77
C CYS A 65 -13.51 2.95 11.21
N THR A 66 -12.65 2.63 12.19
CA THR A 66 -13.02 2.54 13.61
C THR A 66 -13.45 3.89 14.22
N LYS A 67 -13.95 3.89 15.47
CA LYS A 67 -14.24 5.11 16.24
C LYS A 67 -13.03 6.04 16.35
N TYR A 68 -11.84 5.46 16.46
CA TYR A 68 -10.59 6.18 16.71
C TYR A 68 -9.98 6.81 15.46
N LYS A 69 -10.44 6.43 14.26
CA LYS A 69 -10.02 7.03 12.99
C LYS A 69 -8.51 7.10 12.81
N VAL A 70 -7.83 6.01 13.17
CA VAL A 70 -6.37 5.92 13.11
C VAL A 70 -5.93 6.04 11.65
N PRO A 71 -5.05 7.00 11.30
CA PRO A 71 -4.45 7.09 9.98
C PRO A 71 -3.71 5.79 9.63
N THR A 72 -4.00 5.21 8.47
CA THR A 72 -3.37 3.97 8.01
C THR A 72 -2.44 4.25 6.83
N PHE A 73 -1.33 3.51 6.78
CA PHE A 73 -0.42 3.49 5.64
C PHE A 73 0.01 2.06 5.40
N MET A 74 -0.26 1.55 4.19
CA MET A 74 0.13 0.22 3.78
C MET A 74 1.21 0.32 2.71
N LEU A 75 2.26 -0.46 2.86
CA LEU A 75 3.36 -0.55 1.90
C LEU A 75 3.38 -1.93 1.25
N ALA A 76 3.79 -1.97 -0.02
CA ALA A 76 4.13 -3.21 -0.69
C ALA A 76 5.65 -3.37 -0.69
N LEU A 77 6.14 -4.47 -0.13
CA LEU A 77 7.56 -4.78 -0.07
C LEU A 77 7.98 -5.59 -1.31
N GLY A 78 9.10 -5.23 -1.93
CA GLY A 78 9.72 -6.04 -2.97
C GLY A 78 10.38 -7.27 -2.36
N THR A 79 9.91 -8.47 -2.72
CA THR A 79 10.37 -9.74 -2.12
C THR A 79 11.09 -10.65 -3.11
N VAL A 80 11.16 -10.26 -4.38
CA VAL A 80 11.69 -11.11 -5.46
C VAL A 80 13.20 -10.89 -5.61
N PRO A 81 14.02 -11.96 -5.68
CA PRO A 81 15.46 -11.86 -5.94
C PRO A 81 15.80 -11.03 -7.19
N THR A 82 16.88 -10.25 -7.13
CA THR A 82 17.26 -9.31 -8.20
C THR A 82 17.65 -10.04 -9.51
N ASP A 83 18.27 -11.20 -9.40
CA ASP A 83 18.61 -12.05 -10.54
C ASP A 83 17.36 -12.59 -11.23
N LEU A 84 16.34 -13.00 -10.46
CA LEU A 84 15.06 -13.44 -10.99
C LEU A 84 14.32 -12.30 -11.69
N ILE A 85 14.29 -11.11 -11.08
CA ILE A 85 13.77 -9.89 -11.70
C ILE A 85 14.44 -9.64 -13.07
N ARG A 86 15.78 -9.73 -13.12
CA ARG A 86 16.55 -9.52 -14.36
C ARG A 86 16.18 -10.54 -15.44
N ARG A 87 16.09 -11.82 -15.09
CA ARG A 87 15.73 -12.91 -16.02
C ARG A 87 14.32 -12.75 -16.58
N PHE A 88 13.34 -12.46 -15.74
CA PHE A 88 11.96 -12.29 -16.18
C PHE A 88 11.78 -11.04 -17.05
N ARG A 89 12.44 -9.93 -16.69
CA ARG A 89 12.47 -8.73 -17.55
C ARG A 89 13.10 -8.99 -18.91
N ALA A 90 14.22 -9.71 -18.96
CA ALA A 90 14.90 -10.05 -20.22
C ALA A 90 14.05 -10.95 -21.14
N THR A 91 13.17 -11.78 -20.57
CA THR A 91 12.30 -12.69 -21.31
C THR A 91 10.90 -12.10 -21.59
N GLY A 92 10.60 -10.90 -21.09
CA GLY A 92 9.28 -10.27 -21.19
C GLY A 92 8.17 -10.99 -20.42
N LYS A 93 8.52 -11.96 -19.55
CA LYS A 93 7.55 -12.74 -18.76
C LYS A 93 7.18 -12.00 -17.47
N PRO A 94 5.92 -12.07 -17.01
CA PRO A 94 5.52 -11.47 -15.74
C PRO A 94 6.14 -12.23 -14.56
N LEU A 95 6.48 -11.51 -13.49
CA LEU A 95 6.96 -12.12 -12.24
C LEU A 95 5.83 -12.91 -11.55
N PRO A 96 6.15 -13.99 -10.83
CA PRO A 96 5.22 -14.61 -9.91
C PRO A 96 4.70 -13.59 -8.88
N ILE A 97 3.40 -13.63 -8.61
CA ILE A 97 2.72 -12.73 -7.67
C ILE A 97 2.11 -13.52 -6.52
N VAL A 98 1.74 -12.81 -5.45
CA VAL A 98 0.90 -13.35 -4.38
C VAL A 98 -0.34 -14.03 -4.98
N HIS A 99 -0.75 -15.16 -4.38
CA HIS A 99 -1.77 -16.10 -4.90
C HIS A 99 -1.35 -16.97 -6.09
N SER A 100 -0.07 -16.99 -6.48
CA SER A 100 0.48 -17.96 -7.43
C SER A 100 1.18 -19.13 -6.71
N SER A 101 1.05 -20.34 -7.24
CA SER A 101 1.79 -21.52 -6.76
C SER A 101 3.31 -21.42 -6.98
N THR A 102 3.76 -20.49 -7.82
CA THR A 102 5.18 -20.26 -8.13
C THR A 102 5.75 -19.04 -7.42
N TYR A 103 4.98 -18.39 -6.54
CA TYR A 103 5.48 -17.29 -5.73
C TYR A 103 6.46 -17.79 -4.67
N ALA A 104 7.70 -17.29 -4.74
CA ALA A 104 8.79 -17.65 -3.84
C ALA A 104 9.55 -16.38 -3.43
N PRO A 105 9.27 -15.80 -2.25
CA PRO A 105 9.99 -14.62 -1.76
C PRO A 105 11.40 -14.99 -1.28
N ASP A 106 12.34 -14.05 -1.42
CA ASP A 106 13.67 -14.12 -0.81
C ASP A 106 13.55 -13.84 0.70
N ILE A 107 13.56 -14.90 1.50
CA ILE A 107 13.09 -14.88 2.89
C ILE A 107 13.88 -13.88 3.74
N GLU A 108 15.21 -14.03 3.78
CA GLU A 108 16.06 -13.27 4.71
C GLU A 108 16.03 -11.75 4.45
N PRO A 109 16.28 -11.24 3.21
CA PRO A 109 16.19 -9.81 2.96
C PRO A 109 14.76 -9.28 3.08
N THR A 110 13.75 -10.09 2.75
CA THR A 110 12.34 -9.69 2.94
C THR A 110 12.01 -9.46 4.40
N LEU A 111 12.33 -10.42 5.27
CA LEU A 111 12.04 -10.33 6.70
C LEU A 111 12.82 -9.18 7.34
N ARG A 112 14.12 -9.11 7.08
CA ARG A 112 14.98 -8.05 7.60
C ARG A 112 14.47 -6.67 7.19
N THR A 113 14.20 -6.46 5.90
CA THR A 113 13.75 -5.16 5.39
C THR A 113 12.36 -4.81 5.93
N GLY A 114 11.42 -5.75 5.94
CA GLY A 114 10.05 -5.52 6.40
C GLY A 114 9.97 -5.19 7.89
N VAL A 115 10.68 -5.94 8.74
CA VAL A 115 10.72 -5.70 10.18
C VAL A 115 11.40 -4.37 10.50
N THR A 116 12.54 -4.08 9.84
CA THR A 116 13.21 -2.78 10.03
C THR A 116 12.34 -1.62 9.57
N ALA A 117 11.64 -1.73 8.43
CA ALA A 117 10.73 -0.69 7.96
C ALA A 117 9.60 -0.39 8.98
N ALA A 118 9.01 -1.42 9.58
CA ALA A 118 7.98 -1.27 10.60
C ALA A 118 8.55 -0.63 11.89
N ALA A 119 9.75 -1.03 12.30
CA ALA A 119 10.39 -0.52 13.51
C ALA A 119 10.89 0.92 13.37
N LEU A 120 11.42 1.31 12.20
CA LEU A 120 11.96 2.66 11.97
C LEU A 120 10.95 3.76 12.20
N GLU A 121 9.69 3.55 11.78
CA GLU A 121 8.65 4.55 11.99
C GLU A 121 8.15 4.58 13.44
N LEU A 122 8.14 3.43 14.12
CA LEU A 122 7.72 3.32 15.52
C LEU A 122 8.75 3.89 16.50
N LEU A 123 10.04 3.74 16.19
CA LEU A 123 11.15 4.07 17.09
C LEU A 123 11.77 5.45 16.84
N LYS A 124 11.30 6.17 15.81
CA LYS A 124 11.59 7.60 15.66
C LYS A 124 10.92 8.38 16.80
N LYS A 125 11.65 8.56 17.89
CA LYS A 125 11.38 9.56 18.92
C LYS A 125 11.94 10.91 18.48
#